data_AF-A0A3P7IGC2-F1
#
_entry.id   AF-A0A3P7IGC2-F1
#
_cell.length_a   1.000
_cell.length_b   1.000
_cell.length_c   1.000
_cell.angle_alpha   90.00
_cell.angle_beta   90.00
_cell.angle_gamma   90.00
#
_symmetry.space_group_name_H-M   'P 1'
#
loop_
_entity.id
_entity.type
_entity.pdbx_description
1 polymer ?
#
loop_
_entity_poly.entity_id
_entity_poly.type
_entity_poly.pdbx_seq_one_letter_code
_entity_poly.pdbx_strand_id
1 'polypeptide(L)'
;MALLTYSGQTFLHFKFNSREFGNNTAVIDHLRTLRPIKGTTSTDLALRDTFALLKSHEPNDGTRANVPKMVIILTDGHSARSPKEIADAMRAEGITIVAVSVTPRPYVDEAELLEIAGDQSRVFIPRNIHEFETELMKHVGFGCEGLELGPDA
;
A
#
# COMPACT_ATOMS: atom_id res chain seq x y z
N MET A 1 -7.16 -3.68 -7.85
CA MET A 1 -6.41 -3.36 -6.61
C MET A 1 -6.40 -4.60 -5.72
N ALA A 2 -5.43 -4.75 -4.82
CA ALA A 2 -5.45 -5.77 -3.77
C ALA A 2 -5.48 -5.08 -2.40
N LEU A 3 -6.05 -5.73 -1.39
CA LEU A 3 -6.15 -5.19 -0.02
C LEU A 3 -5.73 -6.25 1.00
N LEU A 4 -4.72 -5.89 1.81
CA LEU A 4 -4.31 -6.65 2.98
C LEU A 4 -4.44 -5.75 4.21
N THR A 5 -4.92 -6.31 5.31
CA THR A 5 -4.87 -5.70 6.65
C THR A 5 -3.96 -6.51 7.54
N TYR A 6 -3.36 -5.90 8.56
CA TYR A 6 -2.45 -6.61 9.44
C TYR A 6 -2.53 -6.14 10.90
N SER A 7 -2.19 -7.06 11.80
CA SER A 7 -1.76 -6.78 13.18
C SER A 7 -0.61 -7.74 13.51
N GLY A 8 -0.80 -8.72 14.38
CA GLY A 8 0.17 -9.81 14.60
C GLY A 8 0.22 -10.85 13.47
N GLN A 9 -0.77 -10.80 12.56
CA GLN A 9 -0.86 -11.62 11.35
C GLN A 9 -1.49 -10.77 10.23
N THR A 10 -1.43 -11.27 9.01
CA THR A 10 -2.00 -10.62 7.83
C THR A 10 -3.34 -11.25 7.44
N PHE A 11 -4.22 -10.45 6.84
CA PHE A 11 -5.49 -10.90 6.27
C PHE A 11 -5.65 -10.29 4.89
N LEU A 12 -5.65 -11.16 3.87
CA LEU A 12 -5.92 -10.79 2.49
C LEU A 12 -7.43 -10.72 2.28
N HIS A 13 -7.94 -9.52 1.99
CA HIS A 13 -9.36 -9.31 1.71
C HIS A 13 -9.70 -9.61 0.26
N PHE A 14 -8.87 -9.15 -0.66
CA PHE A 14 -9.01 -9.42 -2.09
C PHE A 14 -7.73 -9.18 -2.87
N LYS A 15 -7.65 -9.83 -4.03
CA LYS A 15 -6.51 -9.79 -4.96
C LYS A 15 -6.81 -8.89 -6.15
N PHE A 16 -5.83 -8.71 -7.04
CA PHE A 16 -5.95 -7.78 -8.16
C PHE A 16 -7.07 -8.12 -9.17
N ASN A 17 -7.42 -9.39 -9.29
CA ASN A 17 -8.44 -9.92 -10.21
C ASN A 17 -9.69 -10.48 -9.50
N SER A 18 -9.87 -10.22 -8.20
CA SER A 18 -11.10 -10.59 -7.48
C SER A 18 -12.30 -9.89 -8.12
N ARG A 19 -13.15 -10.65 -8.81
CA ARG A 19 -14.22 -10.11 -9.67
C ARG A 19 -15.28 -9.34 -8.87
N GLU A 20 -15.53 -9.78 -7.65
CA GLU A 20 -16.45 -9.15 -6.71
C GLU A 20 -15.99 -7.74 -6.26
N PHE A 21 -14.71 -7.39 -6.46
CA PHE A 21 -14.13 -6.07 -6.18
C PHE A 21 -13.72 -5.33 -7.45
N GLY A 22 -14.39 -5.60 -8.58
CA GLY A 22 -14.09 -5.01 -9.88
C GLY A 22 -14.55 -3.56 -10.08
N ASN A 23 -15.21 -2.94 -9.10
CA ASN A 23 -15.67 -1.54 -9.18
C ASN A 23 -15.48 -0.81 -7.83
N ASN A 24 -15.46 0.53 -7.90
CA ASN A 24 -15.21 1.39 -6.74
C ASN A 24 -16.27 1.21 -5.63
N THR A 25 -17.55 1.03 -5.99
CA THR A 25 -18.63 0.85 -5.01
C THR A 25 -18.40 -0.38 -4.14
N ALA A 26 -18.12 -1.54 -4.76
CA ALA A 26 -17.87 -2.79 -4.04
C ALA A 26 -16.63 -2.70 -3.12
N VAL A 27 -15.57 -2.04 -3.59
CA VAL A 27 -14.37 -1.79 -2.78
C VAL A 27 -14.70 -0.90 -1.58
N ILE A 28 -15.37 0.23 -1.80
CA ILE A 28 -15.72 1.20 -0.75
C ILE A 28 -16.64 0.56 0.29
N ASP A 29 -17.64 -0.20 -0.15
CA ASP A 29 -18.56 -0.88 0.74
C ASP A 29 -17.84 -1.90 1.61
N HIS A 30 -16.89 -2.67 1.04
CA HIS A 30 -16.07 -3.61 1.81
C HIS A 30 -15.18 -2.91 2.82
N LEU A 31 -14.51 -1.83 2.42
CA LEU A 31 -13.68 -1.01 3.31
C LEU A 31 -14.47 -0.51 4.54
N ARG A 32 -15.75 -0.15 4.36
CA ARG A 32 -16.64 0.28 5.46
C ARG A 32 -16.97 -0.83 6.45
N THR A 33 -16.83 -2.10 6.06
CA THR A 33 -17.07 -3.24 6.96
C THR A 33 -15.86 -3.59 7.83
N LEU A 34 -14.67 -3.08 7.48
CA LEU A 34 -13.44 -3.43 8.16
C LEU A 34 -13.44 -2.98 9.62
N ARG A 35 -12.95 -3.87 10.48
CA ARG A 35 -12.84 -3.63 11.92
C ARG A 35 -11.36 -3.67 12.29
N PRO A 36 -10.88 -2.78 13.17
CA PRO A 36 -9.50 -2.84 13.66
C PRO A 36 -9.18 -4.21 14.24
N ILE A 37 -8.07 -4.78 13.80
CA ILE A 37 -7.59 -6.07 14.28
C ILE A 37 -6.70 -5.79 15.48
N LYS A 38 -7.07 -6.31 16.65
CA LYS A 38 -6.24 -6.17 17.85
C LYS A 38 -4.98 -7.02 17.72
N GLY A 39 -3.89 -6.58 18.32
CA GLY A 39 -2.63 -7.31 18.35
C GLY A 39 -1.43 -6.39 18.36
N THR A 40 -0.26 -6.99 18.11
CA THR A 40 0.96 -6.23 17.79
C THR A 40 0.90 -5.67 16.38
N THR A 41 1.85 -4.84 15.99
CA THR A 41 2.00 -4.32 14.63
C THR A 41 3.11 -5.10 13.94
N SER A 42 2.78 -6.00 13.01
CA SER A 42 3.77 -6.77 12.24
C SER A 42 3.87 -6.27 10.81
N THR A 43 4.46 -5.09 10.62
CA THR A 43 4.64 -4.46 9.31
C THR A 43 5.58 -5.30 8.42
N ASP A 44 6.56 -5.97 9.03
CA ASP A 44 7.46 -6.93 8.37
C ASP A 44 6.69 -8.07 7.68
N LEU A 45 5.70 -8.66 8.37
CA LEU A 45 4.86 -9.72 7.81
C LEU A 45 3.95 -9.20 6.71
N ALA A 46 3.35 -8.02 6.91
CA ALA A 46 2.52 -7.37 5.90
C ALA A 46 3.27 -7.13 4.59
N LEU A 47 4.50 -6.63 4.68
CA LEU A 47 5.37 -6.43 3.52
C LEU A 47 5.77 -7.76 2.87
N ARG A 48 6.09 -8.78 3.66
CA ARG A 48 6.47 -10.10 3.14
C ARG A 48 5.34 -10.75 2.34
N ASP A 49 4.12 -10.74 2.86
CA ASP A 49 2.98 -11.35 2.19
C ASP A 49 2.53 -10.52 0.98
N THR A 50 2.63 -9.19 1.07
CA THR A 50 2.43 -8.30 -0.08
C THR A 50 3.45 -8.57 -1.17
N PHE A 51 4.73 -8.76 -0.83
CA PHE A 51 5.78 -9.06 -1.79
C PHE A 51 5.56 -10.42 -2.46
N ALA A 52 5.17 -11.44 -1.68
CA ALA A 52 4.81 -12.75 -2.22
C ALA A 52 3.63 -12.63 -3.21
N LEU A 53 2.59 -11.89 -2.87
CA LEU A 53 1.46 -11.62 -3.76
C LEU A 53 1.93 -10.91 -5.05
N LEU A 54 2.76 -9.88 -4.94
CA LEU A 54 3.25 -9.10 -6.08
C LEU A 54 4.19 -9.89 -7.00
N LYS A 55 4.93 -10.88 -6.48
CA LYS A 55 5.78 -11.79 -7.26
C LYS A 55 5.05 -13.04 -7.73
N SER A 56 3.81 -13.26 -7.31
CA SER A 56 3.04 -14.42 -7.72
C SER A 56 2.85 -14.42 -9.24
N HIS A 57 3.02 -15.62 -9.82
CA HIS A 57 2.72 -15.92 -11.21
C HIS A 57 1.43 -16.74 -11.35
N GLU A 58 0.71 -16.93 -10.24
CA GLU A 58 -0.55 -17.66 -10.25
C GLU A 58 -1.59 -16.89 -11.07
N PRO A 59 -2.24 -17.51 -12.07
CA PRO A 59 -3.27 -16.86 -12.89
C PRO A 59 -4.38 -16.22 -12.06
N ASN A 60 -4.63 -16.79 -10.88
CA ASN A 60 -5.66 -16.38 -9.95
C ASN A 60 -5.29 -15.18 -9.06
N ASP A 61 -4.07 -14.65 -9.14
CA ASP A 61 -3.66 -13.50 -8.31
C ASP A 61 -3.78 -12.15 -9.03
N GLY A 62 -3.87 -12.18 -10.36
CA GLY A 62 -4.13 -10.99 -11.19
C GLY A 62 -2.97 -10.00 -11.28
N THR A 63 -1.79 -10.38 -10.79
CA THR A 63 -0.57 -9.61 -10.96
C THR A 63 -0.15 -9.57 -12.42
N ARG A 64 0.17 -8.38 -12.92
CA ARG A 64 0.61 -8.18 -14.30
C ARG A 64 2.13 -8.02 -14.34
N ALA A 65 2.78 -8.75 -15.24
CA ALA A 65 4.17 -8.52 -15.57
C ALA A 65 4.34 -7.17 -16.28
N ASN A 66 5.51 -6.54 -16.12
CA ASN A 66 5.89 -5.29 -16.80
C ASN A 66 4.97 -4.08 -16.54
N VAL A 67 4.22 -4.09 -15.44
CA VAL A 67 3.44 -2.93 -14.98
C VAL A 67 4.09 -2.40 -13.70
N PRO A 68 4.24 -1.07 -13.55
CA PRO A 68 4.71 -0.48 -12.29
C PRO A 68 3.88 -0.98 -11.10
N LYS A 69 4.56 -1.41 -10.04
CA LYS A 69 3.93 -1.93 -8.81
C LYS A 69 4.11 -0.91 -7.70
N MET A 70 3.04 -0.65 -6.97
CA MET A 70 3.03 0.26 -5.83
C MET A 70 2.39 -0.41 -4.61
N VAL A 71 2.94 -0.13 -3.44
CA VAL A 71 2.38 -0.50 -2.14
C VAL A 71 2.19 0.77 -1.31
N ILE A 72 0.99 0.97 -0.80
CA ILE A 72 0.68 2.02 0.17
C ILE A 72 0.50 1.34 1.52
N ILE A 73 1.38 1.61 2.46
CA ILE A 73 1.25 1.13 3.85
C ILE A 73 0.63 2.22 4.69
N LEU A 74 -0.43 1.86 5.42
CA LEU A 74 -1.03 2.69 6.45
C LEU A 74 -0.73 2.04 7.81
N THR A 75 -0.06 2.76 8.70
CA THR A 75 0.32 2.24 10.03
C THR A 75 0.23 3.31 11.12
N ASP A 76 -0.20 2.92 12.30
CA ASP A 76 -0.37 3.80 13.46
C ASP A 76 0.73 3.63 14.54
N GLY A 77 1.70 2.73 14.31
CA GLY A 77 2.72 2.40 15.28
C GLY A 77 4.00 1.82 14.67
N HIS A 78 4.89 1.38 15.55
CA HIS A 78 6.17 0.74 15.23
C HIS A 78 6.01 -0.77 15.08
N SER A 79 6.70 -1.36 14.11
CA SER A 79 6.68 -2.80 13.88
C SER A 79 7.38 -3.56 15.01
N ALA A 80 6.83 -4.70 15.43
CA ALA A 80 7.46 -5.56 16.45
C ALA A 80 8.79 -6.16 15.99
N ARG A 81 9.00 -6.22 14.67
CA ARG A 81 10.25 -6.63 14.01
C ARG A 81 10.55 -5.67 12.88
N SER A 82 11.84 -5.40 12.64
CA SER A 82 12.25 -4.46 11.61
C SER A 82 11.72 -4.86 10.23
N PRO A 83 11.00 -3.97 9.52
CA PRO A 83 10.54 -4.19 8.15
C PRO A 83 11.61 -3.86 7.09
N LYS A 84 12.81 -3.41 7.50
CA LYS A 84 13.82 -2.85 6.60
C LYS A 84 14.25 -3.79 5.48
N GLU A 85 14.64 -5.03 5.81
CA GLU A 85 15.21 -5.97 4.83
C GLU A 85 14.22 -6.31 3.71
N ILE A 86 12.95 -6.53 4.07
CA ILE A 86 11.90 -6.84 3.10
C ILE A 86 11.55 -5.60 2.26
N ALA A 87 11.54 -4.41 2.86
CA ALA A 87 11.32 -3.16 2.14
C ALA A 87 12.45 -2.86 1.14
N ASP A 88 13.71 -3.10 1.52
CA ASP A 88 14.87 -3.00 0.64
C ASP A 88 14.73 -3.96 -0.56
N ALA A 89 14.36 -5.22 -0.31
CA ALA A 89 14.15 -6.21 -1.37
C ALA A 89 13.03 -5.81 -2.34
N MET A 90 11.91 -5.29 -1.83
CA MET A 90 10.81 -4.82 -2.67
C MET A 90 11.22 -3.63 -3.55
N ARG A 91 11.95 -2.66 -2.99
CA ARG A 91 12.46 -1.51 -3.75
C ARG A 91 13.48 -1.93 -4.81
N ALA A 92 14.33 -2.90 -4.50
CA ALA A 92 15.30 -3.46 -5.46
C ALA A 92 14.61 -4.12 -6.68
N GLU A 93 13.38 -4.61 -6.51
CA GLU A 93 12.52 -5.13 -7.60
C GLU A 93 11.71 -4.03 -8.31
N GLY A 94 11.99 -2.76 -8.04
CA GLY A 94 11.30 -1.61 -8.65
C GLY A 94 9.90 -1.36 -8.09
N ILE A 95 9.55 -1.93 -6.93
CA ILE A 95 8.27 -1.67 -6.28
C ILE A 95 8.36 -0.34 -5.52
N THR A 96 7.45 0.59 -5.86
CA THR A 96 7.34 1.85 -5.14
C THR A 96 6.58 1.63 -3.84
N ILE A 97 7.14 2.05 -2.70
CA ILE A 97 6.46 1.98 -1.41
C ILE A 97 6.19 3.39 -0.91
N VAL A 98 4.94 3.67 -0.54
CA VAL A 98 4.49 4.90 0.12
C VAL A 98 4.10 4.54 1.54
N ALA A 99 4.69 5.21 2.53
CA ALA A 99 4.48 4.95 3.94
C ALA A 99 3.64 6.08 4.56
N VAL A 100 2.47 5.75 5.08
CA VAL A 100 1.52 6.71 5.66
C VAL A 100 1.28 6.35 7.11
N SER A 101 1.41 7.32 8.00
CA SER A 101 0.99 7.20 9.38
C SER A 101 -0.10 8.18 9.75
N VAL A 102 -1.07 7.66 10.52
CA VAL A 102 -2.21 8.41 11.03
C VAL A 102 -1.99 8.93 12.45
N THR A 103 -0.92 8.51 13.12
CA THR A 103 -0.58 8.93 14.48
C THR A 103 0.61 9.89 14.48
N PRO A 104 0.64 10.90 15.36
CA PRO A 104 1.80 11.76 15.54
C PRO A 104 2.85 11.09 16.44
N ARG A 105 4.03 11.71 16.55
CA ARG A 105 5.00 11.35 17.59
C ARG A 105 4.36 11.43 18.99
N PRO A 106 4.77 10.58 19.94
CA PRO A 106 5.85 9.58 19.86
C PRO A 106 5.40 8.20 19.35
N TYR A 107 4.15 8.04 18.90
CA TYR A 107 3.60 6.73 18.53
C TYR A 107 4.13 6.23 17.18
N VAL A 108 4.34 7.15 16.24
CA VAL A 108 4.95 6.85 14.94
C VAL A 108 6.48 6.86 15.04
N ASP A 109 7.10 5.82 14.50
CA ASP A 109 8.53 5.78 14.24
C ASP A 109 8.79 6.27 12.81
N GLU A 110 9.10 7.56 12.67
CA GLU A 110 9.38 8.19 11.38
C GLU A 110 10.64 7.60 10.70
N ALA A 111 11.58 7.06 11.46
CA ALA A 111 12.76 6.40 10.90
C ALA A 111 12.38 5.05 10.27
N GLU A 112 11.54 4.26 10.94
CA GLU A 112 10.98 3.03 10.36
C GLU A 112 10.18 3.32 9.09
N LEU A 113 9.35 4.38 9.07
CA LEU A 113 8.62 4.78 7.85
C LEU A 113 9.58 5.11 6.70
N LEU A 114 10.68 5.82 6.98
CA LEU A 114 11.70 6.14 5.99
C LEU A 114 12.43 4.88 5.51
N GLU A 115 12.72 3.93 6.40
CA GLU A 115 13.31 2.63 6.02
C GLU A 115 12.36 1.80 5.14
N ILE A 116 11.04 1.92 5.34
CA ILE A 116 10.00 1.29 4.52
C ILE A 116 9.84 1.98 3.16
N ALA A 117 9.81 3.30 3.11
CA ALA A 117 9.61 4.04 1.87
C ALA A 117 10.89 4.10 1.02
N GLY A 118 12.05 4.23 1.66
CA GLY A 118 13.36 4.46 1.04
C GLY A 118 13.56 5.87 0.49
N ASP A 119 12.58 6.76 0.65
CA ASP A 119 12.61 8.15 0.18
C ASP A 119 11.69 9.00 1.06
N GLN A 120 12.20 10.15 1.51
CA GLN A 120 11.47 11.06 2.40
C GLN A 120 10.23 11.67 1.74
N SER A 121 10.23 11.84 0.41
CA SER A 121 9.08 12.35 -0.35
C SER A 121 7.88 11.39 -0.35
N ARG A 122 8.10 10.12 0.00
CA ARG A 122 7.08 9.07 0.06
C ARG A 122 6.69 8.70 1.50
N VAL A 123 7.04 9.54 2.47
CA VAL A 123 6.69 9.39 3.89
C VAL A 123 5.69 10.47 4.30
N PHE A 124 4.51 10.04 4.71
CA PHE A 124 3.42 10.91 5.14
C PHE A 124 3.02 10.62 6.58
N ILE A 125 2.92 11.68 7.36
CA ILE A 125 2.53 11.70 8.77
C ILE A 125 1.52 12.84 8.94
N PRO A 126 0.85 12.98 10.11
CA PRO A 126 -0.19 14.01 10.27
C PRO A 126 0.26 15.44 9.94
N ARG A 127 1.57 15.73 10.04
CA ARG A 127 2.13 17.05 9.72
C ARG A 127 2.14 17.39 8.22
N ASN A 128 2.37 16.40 7.35
CA ASN A 128 2.49 16.60 5.90
C ASN A 128 1.48 15.75 5.09
N ILE A 129 0.48 15.15 5.74
CA ILE A 129 -0.52 14.29 5.09
C ILE A 129 -1.30 14.99 3.97
N HIS A 130 -1.41 16.32 4.01
CA HIS A 130 -2.05 17.12 2.96
C HIS A 130 -1.32 17.04 1.61
N GLU A 131 -0.03 16.66 1.59
CA GLU A 131 0.76 16.48 0.38
C GLU A 131 0.57 15.09 -0.25
N PHE A 132 -0.01 14.14 0.49
CA PHE A 132 -0.13 12.74 0.09
C PHE A 132 -0.86 12.56 -1.25
N GLU A 133 -1.98 13.26 -1.44
CA GLU A 133 -2.76 13.17 -2.67
C GLU A 133 -1.94 13.65 -3.88
N THR A 134 -1.23 14.76 -3.72
CA THR A 134 -0.40 15.33 -4.79
C THR A 134 0.71 14.36 -5.20
N GLU A 135 1.35 13.69 -4.22
CA GLU A 135 2.37 12.69 -4.53
C GLU A 135 1.77 11.42 -5.16
N LEU A 136 0.66 10.92 -4.62
CA LEU A 136 0.01 9.71 -5.11
C LEU A 136 -0.45 9.88 -6.57
N MET A 137 -0.97 11.06 -6.92
CA MET A 137 -1.45 11.36 -8.26
C MET A 137 -0.35 11.34 -9.34
N LYS A 138 0.93 11.44 -8.96
CA LYS A 138 2.05 11.23 -9.91
C LYS A 138 2.15 9.79 -10.40
N HIS A 139 1.66 8.85 -9.61
CA HIS A 139 1.67 7.42 -9.92
C HIS A 139 0.32 6.91 -10.40
N VAL A 140 -0.77 7.58 -10.02
CA VAL A 140 -2.12 7.28 -10.47
C VAL A 140 -2.43 8.14 -11.68
N GLY A 141 -1.95 7.72 -12.85
CA GLY A 141 -2.33 8.33 -14.11
C GLY A 141 -3.77 7.96 -14.49
N PHE A 142 -4.61 8.95 -14.75
CA PHE A 142 -5.81 8.76 -15.55
C PHE A 142 -5.40 8.76 -17.03
N GLY A 143 -5.20 7.57 -17.59
CA GLY A 143 -5.04 7.38 -19.04
C GLY A 143 -3.62 7.05 -19.50
N CYS A 144 -3.55 6.32 -20.61
CA CYS A 144 -2.37 6.29 -21.48
C CYS A 144 -1.94 7.73 -21.78
N GLU A 145 -0.65 7.99 -21.94
CA GLU A 145 -0.20 9.23 -22.60
C GLU A 145 -0.99 9.42 -23.90
N GLY A 146 -1.84 10.46 -23.95
CA GLY A 146 -2.60 10.85 -25.15
C GLY A 146 -4.12 10.70 -25.13
N LEU A 147 -4.80 10.41 -24.01
CA LEU A 147 -6.27 10.47 -23.96
C LEU A 147 -6.77 11.65 -23.12
N GLU A 148 -6.98 12.81 -23.76
CA GLU A 148 -7.78 13.88 -23.17
C GLU A 148 -9.25 13.43 -23.15
N LEU A 149 -9.82 13.25 -21.97
CA LEU A 149 -11.25 13.06 -21.80
C LEU A 149 -11.93 14.42 -21.95
N GLY A 150 -12.64 14.58 -23.07
CA GLY A 150 -13.46 15.76 -23.35
C GLY A 150 -14.60 15.95 -22.33
N PRO A 151 -15.25 17.12 -22.33
CA PRO A 151 -16.08 17.62 -21.23
C PRO A 151 -17.40 16.86 -20.96
N ASP A 152 -17.70 15.79 -21.69
CA ASP A 152 -18.97 15.04 -21.58
C ASP A 152 -18.77 13.56 -21.18
N ALA A 153 -17.71 13.23 -20.43
CA ALA A 153 -17.50 11.88 -19.87
C ALA A 153 -18.13 11.71 -18.48
#